data_AF-A0AAV1J6R1-F1
#
_entry.id   AF-A0AAV1J6R1-F1
#
_cell.length_a   1.000
_cell.length_b   1.000
_cell.length_c   1.000
_cell.angle_alpha   90.00
_cell.angle_beta   90.00
_cell.angle_gamma   90.00
#
_symmetry.space_group_name_H-M   'P 1'
#
loop_
_entity.id
_entity.type
_entity.pdbx_description
1 polymer ?
#
loop_
_entity_poly.entity_id
_entity_poly.type
_entity_poly.pdbx_seq_one_letter_code
_entity_poly.pdbx_strand_id
1 'polypeptide(L)'
;MIFSLWSWGANSHGQLGLNEISEQVNAPTKINRDLWSKTKQVACGGGHTLLLDSEGKLFACGWNAKKQLALEDDAHSFQRVWCLSGIKFTNIACGWDFSCGVTDEQYLFVWGSNSHGQLGLPTEHYSGAIKPVRLQVRAYSVSMGLRHTAVINSKGEVWVTGSGKHGQLGLGTDILITDRFKKVPMNSKFTHLVCGQQHTLAWSSDEKALYVWGDNKHGQLLLSSEKYKTIFKPEKIDIDVRQNVKKLLSGWTNVLMWLEDGQLLAWGRNSYGQLGTDKGSEGKIINITLPDKRQVKDIVLGSEHTVCLATDNTLWAWGWNEHANTGTSLGDFIFHPTCIPLKLEIDSKITQIYAGGAHNFVVSEEE
;
A
#
# COMPACT_ATOMS: atom_id res chain seq x y z
N MET A 1 25.55 8.59 -12.26
CA MET A 1 24.28 8.10 -11.70
C MET A 1 23.24 9.21 -11.63
N ILE A 2 22.44 9.30 -12.70
CA ILE A 2 21.26 10.15 -12.82
C ILE A 2 20.05 9.29 -12.46
N PHE A 3 19.12 9.83 -11.67
CA PHE A 3 17.91 9.11 -11.25
C PHE A 3 16.70 9.75 -11.91
N SER A 4 15.82 8.92 -12.44
CA SER A 4 14.57 9.36 -13.06
C SER A 4 13.36 8.72 -12.36
N LEU A 5 12.33 9.51 -12.09
CA LEU A 5 11.05 9.03 -11.59
C LEU A 5 10.03 9.04 -12.73
N TRP A 6 9.33 7.92 -12.91
CA TRP A 6 8.29 7.73 -13.91
C TRP A 6 6.98 7.43 -13.21
N SER A 7 5.86 7.86 -13.78
CA SER A 7 4.53 7.65 -13.21
C SER A 7 3.47 7.42 -14.28
N TRP A 8 2.43 6.64 -13.95
CA TRP A 8 1.27 6.38 -14.81
C TRP A 8 0.07 5.89 -14.00
N GLY A 9 -1.08 5.77 -14.65
CA GLY A 9 -2.35 5.39 -14.04
C GLY A 9 -3.28 6.59 -13.83
N ALA A 10 -4.20 6.51 -12.86
CA ALA A 10 -5.15 7.57 -12.54
C ALA A 10 -4.47 8.88 -12.14
N ASN A 11 -4.96 10.01 -12.67
CA ASN A 11 -4.38 11.34 -12.43
C ASN A 11 -5.41 12.45 -12.18
N SER A 12 -6.66 12.10 -11.85
CA SER A 12 -7.78 13.07 -11.76
C SER A 12 -7.58 14.15 -10.69
N HIS A 13 -6.60 13.99 -9.80
CA HIS A 13 -6.23 14.93 -8.76
C HIS A 13 -4.77 15.44 -8.89
N GLY A 14 -4.05 15.09 -9.95
CA GLY A 14 -2.62 15.40 -10.09
C GLY A 14 -1.73 14.52 -9.22
N GLN A 15 -2.20 13.34 -8.79
CA GLN A 15 -1.46 12.41 -7.93
C GLN A 15 -0.23 11.81 -8.61
N LEU A 16 -0.07 11.93 -9.93
CA LEU A 16 1.16 11.51 -10.60
C LEU A 16 2.29 12.52 -10.45
N GLY A 17 2.01 13.76 -10.01
CA GLY A 17 3.03 14.79 -9.86
C GLY A 17 3.59 15.32 -11.18
N LEU A 18 2.90 15.08 -12.31
CA LEU A 18 3.30 15.47 -13.67
C LEU A 18 3.07 16.96 -13.99
N ASN A 19 2.60 17.74 -13.01
CA ASN A 19 2.18 19.13 -13.19
C ASN A 19 0.99 19.33 -14.14
N GLU A 20 0.15 18.29 -14.26
CA GLU A 20 -1.06 18.29 -15.05
C GLU A 20 -2.14 17.44 -14.37
N ILE A 21 -3.41 17.72 -14.69
CA ILE A 21 -4.56 16.91 -14.29
C ILE A 21 -5.12 16.27 -15.55
N SER A 22 -5.31 14.95 -15.49
CA SER A 22 -5.94 14.16 -16.54
C SER A 22 -6.74 13.04 -15.88
N GLU A 23 -7.66 12.37 -16.58
CA GLU A 23 -8.31 11.19 -16.00
C GLU A 23 -7.27 10.13 -15.66
N GLN A 24 -6.37 9.87 -16.62
CA GLN A 24 -5.31 8.88 -16.51
C GLN A 24 -4.12 9.23 -17.41
N VAL A 25 -3.00 8.56 -17.16
CA VAL A 25 -1.81 8.54 -18.00
C VAL A 25 -1.53 7.09 -18.39
N ASN A 26 -1.55 6.83 -19.70
CA ASN A 26 -1.66 5.46 -20.25
C ASN A 26 -0.36 4.64 -20.22
N ALA A 27 0.78 5.30 -20.08
CA ALA A 27 2.08 4.68 -20.11
C ALA A 27 3.02 5.39 -19.13
N PRO A 28 4.06 4.68 -18.60
CA PRO A 28 5.05 5.31 -17.73
C PRO A 28 5.61 6.59 -18.35
N THR A 29 5.40 7.71 -17.67
CA THR A 29 5.79 9.05 -18.14
C THR A 29 6.77 9.67 -17.15
N LYS A 30 7.89 10.19 -17.65
CA LYS A 30 8.96 10.78 -16.84
C LYS A 30 8.46 12.06 -16.15
N ILE A 31 8.69 12.15 -14.84
CA ILE A 31 8.38 13.35 -14.06
C ILE A 31 9.53 14.34 -14.21
N ASN A 32 9.25 15.50 -14.81
CA ASN A 32 10.25 16.52 -15.09
C ASN A 32 10.58 17.38 -13.86
N ARG A 33 11.37 16.89 -12.88
CA ARG A 33 12.02 17.71 -11.82
C ARG A 33 13.26 17.06 -11.18
N ASP A 34 14.34 17.83 -11.06
CA ASP A 34 15.65 17.42 -10.50
C ASP A 34 15.87 17.78 -9.00
N LEU A 35 14.83 18.03 -8.22
CA LEU A 35 14.97 18.78 -6.96
C LEU A 35 15.11 17.94 -5.67
N TRP A 36 15.13 16.60 -5.73
CA TRP A 36 15.21 15.76 -4.52
C TRP A 36 16.32 14.72 -4.61
N SER A 37 16.92 14.40 -3.45
CA SER A 37 18.21 13.71 -3.30
C SER A 37 18.16 12.19 -3.50
N LYS A 38 17.38 11.72 -4.49
CA LYS A 38 16.98 10.32 -4.75
C LYS A 38 15.83 9.84 -3.86
N THR A 39 14.99 8.95 -4.40
CA THR A 39 13.74 8.54 -3.79
C THR A 39 14.04 7.31 -2.97
N LYS A 40 13.68 7.39 -1.71
CA LYS A 40 13.80 6.29 -0.77
C LYS A 40 12.52 5.48 -0.74
N GLN A 41 11.37 6.17 -0.78
CA GLN A 41 10.06 5.53 -0.73
C GLN A 41 9.01 6.42 -1.39
N VAL A 42 8.03 5.80 -2.03
CA VAL A 42 6.77 6.45 -2.43
C VAL A 42 5.62 5.71 -1.75
N ALA A 43 4.70 6.46 -1.14
CA ALA A 43 3.47 5.93 -0.57
C ALA A 43 2.27 6.60 -1.23
N CYS A 44 1.33 5.78 -1.68
CA CYS A 44 0.28 6.22 -2.57
C CYS A 44 -1.09 5.98 -1.92
N GLY A 45 -1.89 7.03 -1.79
CA GLY A 45 -3.25 6.97 -1.26
C GLY A 45 -4.32 6.82 -2.35
N GLY A 46 -5.55 7.24 -2.04
CA GLY A 46 -6.66 7.19 -2.99
C GLY A 46 -6.54 8.20 -4.13
N GLY A 47 -6.10 9.41 -3.81
CA GLY A 47 -5.92 10.50 -4.77
C GLY A 47 -4.71 11.38 -4.47
N HIS A 48 -3.75 10.87 -3.70
CA HIS A 48 -2.54 11.60 -3.34
C HIS A 48 -1.32 10.69 -3.22
N THR A 49 -0.14 11.30 -3.22
CA THR A 49 1.13 10.60 -3.12
C THR A 49 2.07 11.34 -2.19
N LEU A 50 2.78 10.58 -1.37
CA LEU A 50 3.92 11.04 -0.59
C LEU A 50 5.20 10.44 -1.16
N LEU A 51 6.25 11.25 -1.24
CA LEU A 51 7.58 10.83 -1.61
C LEU A 51 8.56 11.20 -0.51
N LEU A 52 9.29 10.22 -0.02
CA LEU A 52 10.38 10.38 0.93
C LEU A 52 11.71 10.24 0.18
N ASP A 53 12.57 11.26 0.27
CA ASP A 53 13.90 11.21 -0.32
C ASP A 53 14.94 10.56 0.61
N SER A 54 16.15 10.35 0.08
CA SER A 54 17.24 9.70 0.83
C SER A 54 17.80 10.55 1.97
N GLU A 55 17.56 11.87 1.95
CA GLU A 55 17.89 12.80 3.04
C GLU A 55 16.80 12.85 4.12
N GLY A 56 15.68 12.15 3.93
CA GLY A 56 14.55 12.14 4.85
C GLY A 56 13.59 13.32 4.66
N LYS A 57 13.70 14.08 3.57
CA LYS A 57 12.74 15.14 3.22
C LYS A 57 11.49 14.53 2.63
N LEU A 58 10.35 15.09 3.00
CA LEU A 58 9.03 14.67 2.54
C LEU A 58 8.49 15.61 1.47
N PHE A 59 7.97 15.04 0.39
CA PHE A 59 7.28 15.72 -0.69
C PHE A 59 5.89 15.11 -0.87
N ALA A 60 4.94 15.90 -1.39
CA ALA A 60 3.58 15.47 -1.60
C ALA A 60 2.98 16.06 -2.89
N CYS A 61 2.07 15.31 -3.52
CA CYS A 61 1.22 15.77 -4.63
C CYS A 61 -0.15 15.07 -4.60
N GLY A 62 -1.09 15.60 -5.37
CA GLY A 62 -2.45 15.11 -5.53
C GLY A 62 -3.50 15.95 -4.79
N TRP A 63 -4.55 15.26 -4.35
CA TRP A 63 -5.71 15.81 -3.65
C TRP A 63 -5.37 16.18 -2.20
N ASN A 64 -5.84 17.33 -1.74
CA ASN A 64 -5.59 17.86 -0.40
C ASN A 64 -6.85 18.38 0.33
N ALA A 65 -8.07 18.06 -0.14
CA ALA A 65 -9.29 18.55 0.52
C ALA A 65 -9.50 18.03 1.95
N LYS A 66 -8.81 16.96 2.36
CA LYS A 66 -8.77 16.48 3.75
C LYS A 66 -7.45 16.83 4.47
N LYS A 67 -6.58 17.63 3.84
CA LYS A 67 -5.25 18.02 4.34
C LYS A 67 -4.25 16.85 4.37
N GLN A 68 -4.45 15.84 3.55
CA GLN A 68 -3.60 14.63 3.46
C GLN A 68 -2.22 14.87 2.83
N LEU A 69 -1.98 16.03 2.20
CA LEU A 69 -0.63 16.40 1.75
C LEU A 69 0.18 17.13 2.82
N ALA A 70 -0.47 17.63 3.87
CA ALA A 70 0.11 18.60 4.82
C ALA A 70 0.66 19.87 4.12
N LEU A 71 0.05 20.23 2.99
CA LEU A 71 0.25 21.47 2.24
C LEU A 71 -0.96 22.40 2.43
N GLU A 72 -0.84 23.65 1.95
CA GLU A 72 -1.94 24.62 1.98
C GLU A 72 -3.08 24.20 1.02
N ASP A 73 -2.72 23.86 -0.21
CA ASP A 73 -3.64 23.53 -1.31
C ASP A 73 -3.35 22.15 -1.95
N ASP A 74 -4.17 21.78 -2.93
CA ASP A 74 -3.87 20.66 -3.84
C ASP A 74 -2.56 20.93 -4.59
N ALA A 75 -1.84 19.87 -4.96
CA ALA A 75 -0.53 20.01 -5.59
C ALA A 75 -0.38 19.07 -6.78
N HIS A 76 -0.31 19.60 -8.00
CA HIS A 76 -0.22 18.77 -9.21
C HIS A 76 1.21 18.35 -9.58
N SER A 77 2.20 18.89 -8.87
CA SER A 77 3.60 18.46 -8.89
C SER A 77 4.08 18.20 -7.47
N PHE A 78 5.12 17.40 -7.29
CA PHE A 78 5.70 17.17 -5.97
C PHE A 78 6.19 18.48 -5.36
N GLN A 79 5.62 18.83 -4.21
CA GLN A 79 6.00 19.98 -3.39
C GLN A 79 6.55 19.52 -2.05
N ARG A 80 7.55 20.24 -1.53
CA ARG A 80 8.16 19.93 -0.23
C ARG A 80 7.19 20.24 0.90
N VAL A 81 7.03 19.31 1.83
CA VAL A 81 6.18 19.44 3.01
C VAL A 81 6.95 20.15 4.13
N TRP A 82 7.06 21.48 4.03
CA TRP A 82 7.92 22.28 4.91
C TRP A 82 7.54 22.25 6.39
N CYS A 83 6.25 22.07 6.70
CA CYS A 83 5.78 21.98 8.09
C CYS A 83 6.32 20.75 8.85
N LEU A 84 6.90 19.79 8.13
CA LEU A 84 7.56 18.60 8.67
C LEU A 84 9.09 18.64 8.51
N SER A 85 9.66 19.77 8.10
CA SER A 85 11.10 19.91 7.94
C SER A 85 11.84 19.75 9.28
N GLY A 86 12.99 19.09 9.25
CA GLY A 86 13.77 18.78 10.45
C GLY A 86 13.35 17.49 11.16
N ILE A 87 12.26 16.86 10.73
CA ILE A 87 11.87 15.52 11.18
C ILE A 87 12.45 14.49 10.22
N LYS A 88 13.15 13.49 10.76
CA LYS A 88 13.77 12.43 9.97
C LYS A 88 12.86 11.21 9.88
N PHE A 89 12.17 11.08 8.76
CA PHE A 89 11.31 9.92 8.50
C PHE A 89 12.09 8.71 7.99
N THR A 90 11.73 7.54 8.49
CA THR A 90 12.24 6.24 8.03
C THR A 90 11.24 5.50 7.15
N ASN A 91 9.94 5.74 7.37
CA ASN A 91 8.86 5.10 6.64
C ASN A 91 7.68 6.08 6.48
N ILE A 92 6.95 5.98 5.38
CA ILE A 92 5.72 6.72 5.09
C ILE A 92 4.62 5.77 4.66
N ALA A 93 3.36 6.10 4.98
CA ALA A 93 2.21 5.36 4.48
C ALA A 93 1.02 6.28 4.21
N CYS A 94 0.15 5.84 3.32
CA CYS A 94 -1.07 6.52 2.93
C CYS A 94 -2.25 5.58 3.06
N GLY A 95 -3.34 6.07 3.63
CA GLY A 95 -4.66 5.47 3.45
C GLY A 95 -5.39 6.17 2.30
N TRP A 96 -6.73 6.10 2.29
CA TRP A 96 -7.52 6.70 1.22
C TRP A 96 -7.37 8.23 1.11
N ASP A 97 -7.55 8.94 2.23
CA ASP A 97 -7.57 10.40 2.34
C ASP A 97 -6.82 10.90 3.59
N PHE A 98 -5.81 10.13 4.01
CA PHE A 98 -5.01 10.40 5.19
C PHE A 98 -3.62 9.77 5.06
N SER A 99 -2.70 10.26 5.89
CA SER A 99 -1.27 9.97 5.74
C SER A 99 -0.58 9.88 7.09
N CYS A 100 0.54 9.16 7.10
CA CYS A 100 1.42 9.11 8.25
C CYS A 100 2.89 8.99 7.86
N GLY A 101 3.74 9.31 8.83
CA GLY A 101 5.18 9.09 8.75
C GLY A 101 5.71 8.56 10.07
N VAL A 102 6.63 7.60 10.00
CA VAL A 102 7.36 7.03 11.13
C VAL A 102 8.78 7.60 11.13
N THR A 103 9.21 8.10 12.27
CA THR A 103 10.56 8.68 12.45
C THR A 103 11.61 7.61 12.75
N ASP A 104 12.90 7.96 12.70
CA ASP A 104 13.98 7.07 13.15
C ASP A 104 13.92 6.76 14.66
N GLU A 105 13.31 7.65 15.44
CA GLU A 105 12.96 7.40 16.83
C GLU A 105 11.64 6.61 16.99
N GLN A 106 11.03 6.10 15.92
CA GLN A 106 9.77 5.33 15.93
C GLN A 106 8.53 6.12 16.38
N TYR A 107 8.60 7.46 16.49
CA TYR A 107 7.39 8.28 16.67
C TYR A 107 6.53 8.26 15.41
N LEU A 108 5.21 8.12 15.61
CA LEU A 108 4.21 8.20 14.55
C LEU A 108 3.65 9.62 14.42
N PHE A 109 3.77 10.21 13.22
CA PHE A 109 3.11 11.44 12.81
C PHE A 109 1.94 11.12 11.91
N VAL A 110 0.80 11.80 12.11
CA VAL A 110 -0.43 11.58 11.34
C VAL A 110 -1.05 12.90 10.87
N TRP A 111 -1.63 12.90 9.67
CA TRP A 111 -2.37 14.05 9.12
C TRP A 111 -3.45 13.59 8.13
N GLY A 112 -4.36 14.50 7.79
CA GLY A 112 -5.45 14.22 6.85
C GLY A 112 -6.81 13.97 7.53
N SER A 113 -7.65 13.15 6.90
CA SER A 113 -8.98 12.79 7.41
C SER A 113 -8.89 11.98 8.71
N ASN A 114 -9.71 12.34 9.71
CA ASN A 114 -9.89 11.57 10.95
C ASN A 114 -11.39 11.32 11.26
N SER A 115 -12.25 11.46 10.26
CA SER A 115 -13.70 11.30 10.40
C SER A 115 -14.15 9.94 10.95
N HIS A 116 -13.29 8.93 10.88
CA HIS A 116 -13.53 7.58 11.37
C HIS A 116 -12.58 7.18 12.50
N GLY A 117 -11.79 8.11 13.05
CA GLY A 117 -10.77 7.83 14.06
C GLY A 117 -9.48 7.21 13.51
N GLN A 118 -9.30 7.20 12.18
CA GLN A 118 -8.20 6.50 11.51
C GLN A 118 -6.81 7.08 11.80
N LEU A 119 -6.72 8.29 12.35
CA LEU A 119 -5.46 8.88 12.81
C LEU A 119 -5.14 8.53 14.26
N GLY A 120 -6.06 7.95 15.03
CA GLY A 120 -5.86 7.74 16.46
C GLY A 120 -5.90 9.04 17.28
N LEU A 121 -6.65 10.02 16.79
CA LEU A 121 -6.93 11.31 17.44
C LEU A 121 -8.41 11.45 17.80
N PRO A 122 -8.76 12.24 18.85
CA PRO A 122 -10.16 12.41 19.26
C PRO A 122 -11.01 13.00 18.16
N THR A 123 -12.02 12.26 17.67
CA THR A 123 -12.84 12.69 16.54
C THR A 123 -13.69 13.92 16.84
N GLU A 124 -14.10 14.11 18.10
CA GLU A 124 -14.85 15.28 18.57
C GLU A 124 -14.06 16.60 18.43
N HIS A 125 -12.73 16.52 18.54
CA HIS A 125 -11.85 17.70 18.48
C HIS A 125 -11.03 17.77 17.18
N TYR A 126 -10.83 16.63 16.53
CA TYR A 126 -10.01 16.46 15.35
C TYR A 126 -10.76 15.60 14.34
N SER A 127 -11.76 16.13 13.66
CA SER A 127 -12.41 15.43 12.53
C SER A 127 -11.48 15.32 11.30
N GLY A 128 -10.43 16.15 11.27
CA GLY A 128 -9.26 16.04 10.41
C GLY A 128 -8.08 16.76 11.05
N ALA A 129 -6.88 16.23 10.82
CA ALA A 129 -5.64 16.87 11.27
C ALA A 129 -5.13 17.79 10.15
N ILE A 130 -5.48 19.08 10.28
CA ILE A 130 -5.09 20.14 9.33
C ILE A 130 -3.55 20.29 9.29
N LYS A 131 -2.91 20.08 10.44
CA LYS A 131 -1.45 20.02 10.57
C LYS A 131 -1.05 18.64 11.10
N PRO A 132 0.13 18.12 10.72
CA PRO A 132 0.65 16.88 11.26
C PRO A 132 0.73 16.87 12.79
N VAL A 133 0.27 15.78 13.38
CA VAL A 133 0.27 15.57 14.83
C VAL A 133 1.19 14.40 15.18
N ARG A 134 2.11 14.62 16.11
CA ARG A 134 2.92 13.55 16.72
C ARG A 134 2.10 12.82 17.77
N LEU A 135 1.93 11.52 17.62
CA LEU A 135 1.26 10.67 18.61
C LEU A 135 2.26 10.13 19.64
N GLN A 136 1.75 9.81 20.84
CA GLN A 136 2.49 9.05 21.85
C GLN A 136 2.42 7.54 21.58
N VAL A 137 2.58 7.16 20.31
CA VAL A 137 2.56 5.77 19.82
C VAL A 137 3.90 5.51 19.14
N ARG A 138 4.55 4.42 19.53
CA ARG A 138 5.77 3.94 18.89
C ARG A 138 5.41 2.91 17.83
N ALA A 139 5.67 3.23 16.57
CA ALA A 139 5.41 2.35 15.44
C ALA A 139 6.75 1.94 14.83
N TYR A 140 6.97 0.64 14.69
CA TYR A 140 8.07 0.07 13.92
C TYR A 140 7.67 -0.10 12.45
N SER A 141 6.44 -0.57 12.23
CA SER A 141 5.81 -0.66 10.91
C SER A 141 4.37 -0.15 10.99
N VAL A 142 3.87 0.37 9.87
CA VAL A 142 2.54 0.94 9.73
C VAL A 142 1.91 0.50 8.42
N SER A 143 0.62 0.18 8.47
CA SER A 143 -0.21 -0.09 7.31
C SER A 143 -1.55 0.62 7.46
N MET A 144 -2.06 1.15 6.36
CA MET A 144 -3.25 2.02 6.34
C MET A 144 -4.22 1.51 5.29
N GLY A 145 -5.45 1.20 5.71
CA GLY A 145 -6.52 0.79 4.83
C GLY A 145 -7.39 1.98 4.40
N LEU A 146 -8.61 1.70 3.95
CA LEU A 146 -9.55 2.75 3.51
C LEU A 146 -9.89 3.75 4.63
N ARG A 147 -10.15 3.24 5.84
CA ARG A 147 -10.64 4.00 7.01
C ARG A 147 -10.06 3.51 8.35
N HIS A 148 -8.93 2.81 8.33
CA HIS A 148 -8.29 2.30 9.54
C HIS A 148 -6.77 2.27 9.39
N THR A 149 -6.08 2.30 10.51
CA THR A 149 -4.62 2.19 10.60
C THR A 149 -4.28 1.06 11.54
N ALA A 150 -3.28 0.28 11.16
CA ALA A 150 -2.69 -0.73 12.03
C ALA A 150 -1.17 -0.51 12.09
N VAL A 151 -0.58 -0.70 13.27
CA VAL A 151 0.87 -0.60 13.49
C VAL A 151 1.40 -1.82 14.22
N ILE A 152 2.63 -2.19 13.92
CA ILE A 152 3.43 -3.10 14.74
C ILE A 152 4.40 -2.24 15.58
N ASN A 153 4.45 -2.46 16.89
CA ASN A 153 5.44 -1.81 17.75
C ASN A 153 6.74 -2.64 17.87
N SER A 154 7.75 -2.14 18.60
CA SER A 154 9.03 -2.85 18.77
C SER A 154 8.95 -4.20 19.49
N LYS A 155 7.81 -4.52 20.13
CA LYS A 155 7.56 -5.81 20.79
C LYS A 155 6.89 -6.83 19.86
N GLY A 156 6.57 -6.45 18.62
CA GLY A 156 5.81 -7.27 17.68
C GLY A 156 4.30 -7.27 17.95
N GLU A 157 3.79 -6.35 18.78
CA GLU A 157 2.36 -6.25 19.08
C GLU A 157 1.63 -5.39 18.04
N VAL A 158 0.42 -5.79 17.67
CA VAL A 158 -0.44 -5.06 16.73
C VAL A 158 -1.37 -4.10 17.48
N TRP A 159 -1.38 -2.84 17.05
CA TRP A 159 -2.27 -1.80 17.55
C TRP A 159 -3.05 -1.18 16.39
N VAL A 160 -4.34 -0.93 16.60
CA VAL A 160 -5.26 -0.49 15.55
C VAL A 160 -6.08 0.74 15.96
N THR A 161 -6.47 1.53 14.97
CA THR A 161 -7.43 2.64 15.13
C THR A 161 -8.25 2.87 13.86
N GLY A 162 -9.42 3.51 13.99
CA GLY A 162 -10.29 3.84 12.87
C GLY A 162 -11.63 3.10 12.89
N SER A 163 -12.18 2.88 11.70
CA SER A 163 -13.42 2.12 11.49
C SER A 163 -13.19 0.62 11.70
N GLY A 164 -14.07 -0.02 12.46
CA GLY A 164 -14.16 -1.47 12.68
C GLY A 164 -15.51 -2.07 12.30
N LYS A 165 -16.33 -1.35 11.52
CA LYS A 165 -17.69 -1.76 11.13
C LYS A 165 -17.73 -3.11 10.40
N HIS A 166 -16.63 -3.51 9.78
CA HIS A 166 -16.46 -4.77 9.09
C HIS A 166 -15.40 -5.65 9.79
N GLY A 167 -15.15 -5.44 11.08
CA GLY A 167 -14.24 -6.27 11.86
C GLY A 167 -12.74 -5.97 11.68
N GLN A 168 -12.34 -5.05 10.80
CA GLN A 168 -10.93 -4.77 10.46
C GLN A 168 -10.05 -4.28 11.62
N LEU A 169 -10.64 -3.99 12.79
CA LEU A 169 -9.89 -3.69 14.00
C LEU A 169 -9.50 -4.95 14.80
N GLY A 170 -10.21 -6.07 14.66
CA GLY A 170 -9.92 -7.28 15.42
C GLY A 170 -10.22 -7.15 16.93
N LEU A 171 -11.02 -6.17 17.34
CA LEU A 171 -11.31 -5.85 18.75
C LEU A 171 -12.62 -6.45 19.27
N GLY A 172 -13.25 -7.34 18.51
CA GLY A 172 -14.58 -7.87 18.79
C GLY A 172 -15.71 -7.00 18.25
N THR A 173 -16.94 -7.45 18.49
CA THR A 173 -18.17 -6.81 17.99
C THR A 173 -18.56 -5.55 18.74
N ASP A 174 -18.00 -5.34 19.93
CA ASP A 174 -18.37 -4.23 20.82
C ASP A 174 -17.61 -2.93 20.45
N ILE A 175 -16.52 -3.04 19.69
CA ILE A 175 -15.66 -1.90 19.30
C ILE A 175 -15.63 -1.81 17.77
N LEU A 176 -16.68 -1.18 17.21
CA LEU A 176 -16.83 -0.97 15.76
C LEU A 176 -16.20 0.34 15.25
N ILE A 177 -15.69 1.16 16.15
CA ILE A 177 -14.90 2.35 15.85
C ILE A 177 -14.01 2.64 17.06
N THR A 178 -12.79 3.12 16.83
CA THR A 178 -11.94 3.67 17.88
C THR A 178 -11.14 4.82 17.31
N ASP A 179 -11.02 5.88 18.10
CA ASP A 179 -10.29 7.10 17.79
C ASP A 179 -8.96 7.16 18.57
N ARG A 180 -8.58 6.06 19.22
CA ARG A 180 -7.30 5.82 19.87
C ARG A 180 -6.78 4.47 19.46
N PHE A 181 -5.47 4.37 19.36
CA PHE A 181 -4.80 3.08 19.18
C PHE A 181 -5.15 2.14 20.34
N LYS A 182 -5.69 0.98 20.00
CA LYS A 182 -5.96 -0.13 20.93
C LYS A 182 -5.17 -1.34 20.50
N LYS A 183 -4.59 -2.04 21.49
CA LYS A 183 -3.90 -3.30 21.26
C LYS A 183 -4.91 -4.37 20.84
N VAL A 184 -4.62 -5.10 19.77
CA VAL A 184 -5.41 -6.27 19.36
C VAL A 184 -5.08 -7.41 20.33
N PRO A 185 -6.08 -8.12 20.90
CA PRO A 185 -5.86 -9.13 21.95
C PRO A 185 -5.33 -10.46 21.38
N MET A 186 -4.08 -10.44 20.90
CA MET A 186 -3.34 -11.60 20.39
C MET A 186 -2.12 -11.88 21.27
N ASN A 187 -1.80 -13.16 21.46
CA ASN A 187 -0.66 -13.62 22.28
C ASN A 187 0.59 -13.95 21.44
N SER A 188 0.69 -13.40 20.23
CA SER A 188 1.74 -13.69 19.25
C SER A 188 2.50 -12.43 18.85
N LYS A 189 3.69 -12.61 18.28
CA LYS A 189 4.49 -11.52 17.73
C LYS A 189 4.42 -11.52 16.21
N PHE A 190 4.34 -10.34 15.64
CA PHE A 190 4.14 -10.16 14.21
C PHE A 190 5.32 -9.46 13.56
N THR A 191 5.69 -9.93 12.38
CA THR A 191 6.78 -9.37 11.56
C THR A 191 6.23 -8.61 10.36
N HIS A 192 5.04 -8.96 9.88
CA HIS A 192 4.38 -8.29 8.76
C HIS A 192 2.93 -7.96 9.12
N LEU A 193 2.44 -6.83 8.60
CA LEU A 193 1.10 -6.33 8.82
C LEU A 193 0.64 -5.58 7.57
N VAL A 194 -0.53 -5.91 7.07
CA VAL A 194 -1.14 -5.25 5.91
C VAL A 194 -2.62 -4.98 6.14
N CYS A 195 -3.09 -3.86 5.61
CA CYS A 195 -4.47 -3.41 5.68
C CYS A 195 -4.98 -3.27 4.25
N GLY A 196 -6.08 -3.95 3.94
CA GLY A 196 -6.81 -3.69 2.70
C GLY A 196 -7.94 -2.69 2.92
N GLN A 197 -9.01 -2.80 2.13
CA GLN A 197 -10.13 -1.87 2.21
C GLN A 197 -10.83 -1.95 3.57
N GLN A 198 -11.17 -3.17 3.98
CA GLN A 198 -11.95 -3.47 5.18
C GLN A 198 -11.44 -4.73 5.90
N HIS A 199 -10.17 -5.07 5.73
CA HIS A 199 -9.57 -6.23 6.36
C HIS A 199 -8.12 -5.95 6.76
N THR A 200 -7.60 -6.74 7.68
CA THR A 200 -6.21 -6.68 8.11
C THR A 200 -5.66 -8.10 8.24
N LEU A 201 -4.40 -8.26 7.84
CA LEU A 201 -3.67 -9.50 7.99
C LEU A 201 -2.34 -9.24 8.69
N ALA A 202 -1.91 -10.19 9.51
CA ALA A 202 -0.62 -10.14 10.15
C ALA A 202 0.08 -11.51 10.06
N TRP A 203 1.37 -11.51 9.77
CA TRP A 203 2.18 -12.72 9.72
C TRP A 203 3.07 -12.84 10.95
N SER A 204 3.04 -14.01 11.59
CA SER A 204 3.98 -14.38 12.64
C SER A 204 5.05 -15.31 12.06
N SER A 205 6.29 -14.81 11.96
CA SER A 205 7.42 -15.62 11.49
C SER A 205 7.76 -16.77 12.45
N ASP A 206 7.58 -16.54 13.77
CA ASP A 206 7.89 -17.54 14.81
C ASP A 206 6.88 -18.70 14.75
N GLU A 207 5.60 -18.40 14.55
CA GLU A 207 4.55 -19.41 14.47
C GLU A 207 4.34 -19.95 13.06
N LYS A 208 4.96 -19.32 12.04
CA LYS A 208 4.72 -19.59 10.61
C LYS A 208 3.23 -19.63 10.27
N ALA A 209 2.50 -18.65 10.78
CA ALA A 209 1.05 -18.60 10.70
C ALA A 209 0.55 -17.20 10.33
N LEU A 210 -0.55 -17.18 9.58
CA LEU A 210 -1.23 -15.98 9.17
C LEU A 210 -2.41 -15.72 10.12
N TYR A 211 -2.55 -14.48 10.56
CA TYR A 211 -3.67 -14.02 11.35
C TYR A 211 -4.51 -13.09 10.50
N VAL A 212 -5.83 -13.33 10.50
CA VAL A 212 -6.76 -12.64 9.59
C VAL A 212 -7.97 -12.13 10.35
N TRP A 213 -8.42 -10.92 10.02
CA TRP A 213 -9.68 -10.37 10.50
C TRP A 213 -10.21 -9.30 9.55
N GLY A 214 -11.51 -9.04 9.64
CA GLY A 214 -12.22 -8.06 8.83
C GLY A 214 -13.23 -8.66 7.86
N ASP A 215 -13.45 -7.96 6.74
CA ASP A 215 -14.31 -8.40 5.65
C ASP A 215 -13.69 -9.58 4.89
N ASN A 216 -14.52 -10.55 4.52
CA ASN A 216 -14.14 -11.75 3.77
C ASN A 216 -15.06 -12.00 2.57
N LYS A 217 -15.70 -10.96 2.03
CA LYS A 217 -16.65 -11.08 0.92
C LYS A 217 -16.06 -11.79 -0.31
N HIS A 218 -14.77 -11.62 -0.54
CA HIS A 218 -14.04 -12.15 -1.70
C HIS A 218 -13.04 -13.25 -1.31
N GLY A 219 -13.13 -13.81 -0.10
CA GLY A 219 -12.20 -14.83 0.37
C GLY A 219 -10.80 -14.29 0.72
N GLN A 220 -10.66 -12.98 0.92
CA GLN A 220 -9.37 -12.34 1.27
C GLN A 220 -8.81 -12.76 2.63
N LEU A 221 -9.62 -13.40 3.49
CA LEU A 221 -9.17 -13.99 4.76
C LEU A 221 -8.87 -15.49 4.65
N LEU A 222 -8.99 -16.13 3.48
CA LEU A 222 -8.83 -17.59 3.28
C LEU A 222 -9.78 -18.45 4.14
N LEU A 223 -10.90 -17.87 4.57
CA LEU A 223 -11.99 -18.57 5.24
C LEU A 223 -13.17 -18.71 4.28
N SER A 224 -14.02 -19.72 4.49
CA SER A 224 -15.27 -19.87 3.72
C SER A 224 -16.10 -18.58 3.81
N SER A 225 -16.26 -17.87 2.69
CA SER A 225 -16.97 -16.59 2.60
C SER A 225 -18.47 -16.74 2.85
N GLU A 226 -19.05 -17.90 2.56
CA GLU A 226 -20.45 -18.24 2.86
C GLU A 226 -20.70 -18.32 4.37
N LYS A 227 -19.79 -18.95 5.10
CA LYS A 227 -19.91 -19.16 6.55
C LYS A 227 -19.39 -17.96 7.35
N TYR A 228 -18.32 -17.34 6.88
CA TYR A 228 -17.58 -16.30 7.58
C TYR A 228 -17.45 -15.06 6.71
N LYS A 229 -18.54 -14.30 6.56
CA LYS A 229 -18.54 -13.05 5.78
C LYS A 229 -17.65 -11.97 6.42
N THR A 230 -17.61 -11.94 7.74
CA THR A 230 -16.88 -10.94 8.51
C THR A 230 -16.35 -11.54 9.80
N ILE A 231 -15.10 -11.24 10.13
CA ILE A 231 -14.38 -11.74 11.30
C ILE A 231 -13.99 -10.55 12.19
N PHE A 232 -14.55 -10.48 13.40
CA PHE A 232 -14.34 -9.35 14.32
C PHE A 232 -13.19 -9.57 15.31
N LYS A 233 -12.65 -10.79 15.40
CA LYS A 233 -11.50 -11.15 16.24
C LYS A 233 -10.49 -11.90 15.38
N PRO A 234 -9.18 -11.69 15.55
CA PRO A 234 -8.17 -12.37 14.75
C PRO A 234 -8.33 -13.89 14.79
N GLU A 235 -8.41 -14.50 13.61
CA GLU A 235 -8.38 -15.94 13.43
C GLU A 235 -7.00 -16.34 12.96
N LYS A 236 -6.40 -17.34 13.63
CA LYS A 236 -5.12 -17.93 13.23
C LYS A 236 -5.39 -18.99 12.17
N ILE A 237 -4.73 -18.88 11.03
CA ILE A 237 -4.79 -19.88 9.96
C ILE A 237 -3.38 -20.40 9.64
N ASP A 238 -3.25 -21.72 9.54
CA ASP A 238 -2.06 -22.35 8.94
C ASP A 238 -2.30 -22.49 7.44
N ILE A 239 -1.45 -21.84 6.66
CA ILE A 239 -1.49 -21.86 5.19
C ILE A 239 -0.38 -22.75 4.61
N ASP A 240 0.24 -23.58 5.44
CA ASP A 240 1.34 -24.49 5.10
C ASP A 240 2.57 -23.82 4.49
N VAL A 241 2.74 -22.52 4.76
CA VAL A 241 3.94 -21.77 4.37
C VAL A 241 5.04 -22.02 5.39
N ARG A 242 6.13 -22.67 4.94
CA ARG A 242 7.28 -23.00 5.80
C ARG A 242 8.51 -22.14 5.55
N GLN A 243 8.55 -21.45 4.42
CA GLN A 243 9.60 -20.49 4.05
C GLN A 243 9.41 -19.15 4.76
N ASN A 244 10.49 -18.35 4.79
CA ASN A 244 10.40 -16.99 5.27
C ASN A 244 9.59 -16.13 4.29
N VAL A 245 8.71 -15.29 4.83
CA VAL A 245 7.96 -14.30 4.07
C VAL A 245 8.86 -13.08 3.85
N LYS A 246 9.07 -12.74 2.58
CA LYS A 246 9.83 -11.58 2.14
C LYS A 246 8.95 -10.32 2.08
N LYS A 247 7.73 -10.46 1.54
CA LYS A 247 6.71 -9.41 1.55
C LYS A 247 5.33 -10.01 1.78
N LEU A 248 4.54 -9.34 2.60
CA LEU A 248 3.09 -9.49 2.64
C LEU A 248 2.51 -8.17 2.14
N LEU A 249 1.60 -8.23 1.16
CA LEU A 249 1.01 -7.08 0.49
C LEU A 249 -0.50 -7.26 0.43
N SER A 250 -1.25 -6.16 0.52
CA SER A 250 -2.71 -6.17 0.36
C SER A 250 -3.12 -5.05 -0.59
N GLY A 251 -3.95 -5.39 -1.57
CA GLY A 251 -4.79 -4.42 -2.26
C GLY A 251 -6.07 -4.18 -1.45
N TRP A 252 -7.15 -3.74 -2.09
CA TRP A 252 -8.43 -3.56 -1.40
C TRP A 252 -9.05 -4.87 -0.96
N THR A 253 -9.00 -5.86 -1.86
CA THR A 253 -9.70 -7.14 -1.72
C THR A 253 -8.87 -8.35 -2.17
N ASN A 254 -7.62 -8.14 -2.60
CA ASN A 254 -6.64 -9.17 -2.94
C ASN A 254 -5.42 -9.08 -2.02
N VAL A 255 -4.74 -10.20 -1.84
CA VAL A 255 -3.53 -10.32 -1.02
C VAL A 255 -2.46 -11.06 -1.80
N LEU A 256 -1.21 -10.65 -1.60
CA LEU A 256 -0.04 -11.31 -2.15
C LEU A 256 0.99 -11.54 -1.04
N MET A 257 1.51 -12.76 -0.97
CA MET A 257 2.62 -13.15 -0.13
C MET A 257 3.77 -13.62 -1.02
N TRP A 258 4.90 -12.93 -0.92
CA TRP A 258 6.14 -13.28 -1.60
C TRP A 258 7.09 -13.95 -0.61
N LEU A 259 7.53 -15.16 -0.93
CA LEU A 259 8.44 -15.96 -0.12
C LEU A 259 9.90 -15.77 -0.56
N GLU A 260 10.85 -16.02 0.35
CA GLU A 260 12.30 -15.91 0.07
C GLU A 260 12.80 -16.92 -0.97
N ASP A 261 12.07 -18.02 -1.20
CA ASP A 261 12.37 -19.00 -2.26
C ASP A 261 11.86 -18.58 -3.65
N GLY A 262 11.25 -17.39 -3.76
CA GLY A 262 10.74 -16.82 -5.01
C GLY A 262 9.26 -17.11 -5.29
N GLN A 263 8.58 -17.93 -4.48
CA GLN A 263 7.16 -18.22 -4.70
C GLN A 263 6.28 -16.98 -4.45
N LEU A 264 5.33 -16.75 -5.36
CA LEU A 264 4.30 -15.71 -5.25
C LEU A 264 2.94 -16.36 -5.00
N LEU A 265 2.49 -16.29 -3.76
CA LEU A 265 1.18 -16.79 -3.33
C LEU A 265 0.18 -15.64 -3.35
N ALA A 266 -0.94 -15.80 -4.05
CA ALA A 266 -1.98 -14.78 -4.12
C ALA A 266 -3.37 -15.36 -3.86
N TRP A 267 -4.27 -14.56 -3.28
CA TRP A 267 -5.64 -14.94 -3.00
C TRP A 267 -6.56 -13.72 -2.83
N GLY A 268 -7.85 -13.96 -2.69
CA GLY A 268 -8.88 -12.93 -2.57
C GLY A 268 -9.62 -12.72 -3.88
N ARG A 269 -10.02 -11.49 -4.16
CA ARG A 269 -10.80 -11.13 -5.36
C ARG A 269 -9.99 -11.31 -6.64
N ASN A 270 -10.61 -11.88 -7.68
CA ASN A 270 -10.03 -11.98 -9.02
C ASN A 270 -10.99 -11.56 -10.16
N SER A 271 -12.07 -10.83 -9.85
CA SER A 271 -13.06 -10.44 -10.86
C SER A 271 -12.52 -9.49 -11.94
N TYR A 272 -11.36 -8.87 -11.70
CA TYR A 272 -10.68 -7.97 -12.62
C TYR A 272 -9.28 -8.50 -13.00
N GLY A 273 -8.98 -9.76 -12.69
CA GLY A 273 -7.66 -10.35 -12.95
C GLY A 273 -6.60 -10.00 -11.91
N GLN A 274 -6.96 -9.51 -10.72
CA GLN A 274 -6.02 -9.05 -9.69
C GLN A 274 -4.97 -10.10 -9.27
N LEU A 275 -5.27 -11.39 -9.48
CA LEU A 275 -4.40 -12.50 -9.13
C LEU A 275 -3.61 -13.05 -10.33
N GLY A 276 -3.70 -12.44 -11.52
CA GLY A 276 -2.88 -12.83 -12.68
C GLY A 276 -3.24 -14.18 -13.27
N THR A 277 -4.49 -14.61 -13.09
CA THR A 277 -5.09 -15.75 -13.78
C THR A 277 -6.52 -15.44 -14.22
N ASP A 278 -6.98 -16.14 -15.25
CA ASP A 278 -8.37 -16.27 -15.69
C ASP A 278 -9.23 -17.17 -14.77
N LYS A 279 -8.60 -17.92 -13.85
CA LYS A 279 -9.30 -18.83 -12.95
C LYS A 279 -9.97 -18.08 -11.80
N GLY A 280 -11.14 -18.57 -11.38
CA GLY A 280 -11.77 -18.13 -10.14
C GLY A 280 -10.88 -18.44 -8.92
N SER A 281 -10.95 -17.60 -7.90
CA SER A 281 -9.99 -17.58 -6.79
C SER A 281 -10.62 -17.62 -5.40
N GLU A 282 -11.95 -17.73 -5.30
CA GLU A 282 -12.65 -17.46 -4.05
C GLU A 282 -12.15 -18.36 -2.91
N GLY A 283 -11.45 -17.73 -1.97
CA GLY A 283 -10.92 -18.34 -0.75
C GLY A 283 -9.78 -19.33 -0.95
N LYS A 284 -9.05 -19.29 -2.08
CA LYS A 284 -7.94 -20.22 -2.36
C LYS A 284 -6.66 -19.48 -2.72
N ILE A 285 -5.55 -20.03 -2.23
CA ILE A 285 -4.20 -19.61 -2.62
C ILE A 285 -3.90 -20.14 -4.03
N ILE A 286 -3.37 -19.27 -4.87
CA ILE A 286 -2.82 -19.63 -6.17
C ILE A 286 -1.36 -19.18 -6.26
N ASN A 287 -0.59 -19.85 -7.11
CA ASN A 287 0.78 -19.47 -7.44
C ASN A 287 0.77 -18.59 -8.70
N ILE A 288 1.39 -17.42 -8.62
CA ILE A 288 1.61 -16.55 -9.77
C ILE A 288 2.98 -16.87 -10.36
N THR A 289 3.06 -16.99 -11.69
CA THR A 289 4.32 -17.19 -12.42
C THR A 289 4.40 -16.18 -13.55
N LEU A 290 5.55 -15.54 -13.72
CA LEU A 290 5.79 -14.65 -14.84
C LEU A 290 6.02 -15.46 -16.13
N PRO A 291 5.70 -14.90 -17.31
CA PRO A 291 5.98 -15.52 -18.61
C PRO A 291 7.45 -15.91 -18.75
N ASP A 292 7.70 -17.01 -19.44
CA ASP A 292 9.01 -17.64 -19.62
C ASP A 292 9.73 -17.98 -18.30
N LYS A 293 8.99 -18.14 -17.19
CA LYS A 293 9.52 -18.45 -15.85
C LYS A 293 10.53 -17.41 -15.33
N ARG A 294 10.35 -16.13 -15.74
CA ARG A 294 11.15 -15.02 -15.24
C ARG A 294 11.14 -14.96 -13.71
N GLN A 295 12.29 -14.62 -13.15
CA GLN A 295 12.44 -14.44 -11.71
C GLN A 295 12.01 -13.03 -11.31
N VAL A 296 11.39 -12.92 -10.15
CA VAL A 296 10.87 -11.67 -9.61
C VAL A 296 11.98 -10.95 -8.84
N LYS A 297 12.29 -9.73 -9.23
CA LYS A 297 13.21 -8.82 -8.53
C LYS A 297 12.48 -7.96 -7.50
N ASP A 298 11.27 -7.50 -7.84
CA ASP A 298 10.39 -6.82 -6.89
C ASP A 298 8.91 -6.92 -7.30
N ILE A 299 7.98 -6.75 -6.36
CA ILE A 299 6.54 -6.76 -6.60
C ILE A 299 5.81 -5.82 -5.64
N VAL A 300 4.80 -5.12 -6.15
CA VAL A 300 3.92 -4.20 -5.41
C VAL A 300 2.47 -4.37 -5.83
N LEU A 301 1.55 -4.11 -4.89
CA LEU A 301 0.11 -4.10 -5.14
C LEU A 301 -0.41 -2.66 -5.13
N GLY A 302 -1.26 -2.34 -6.10
CA GLY A 302 -2.21 -1.25 -5.96
C GLY A 302 -3.52 -1.73 -5.36
N SER A 303 -4.59 -0.94 -5.46
CA SER A 303 -5.88 -1.32 -4.86
C SER A 303 -6.50 -2.55 -5.52
N GLU A 304 -6.41 -2.67 -6.84
CA GLU A 304 -7.03 -3.77 -7.59
C GLU A 304 -6.09 -4.25 -8.73
N HIS A 305 -4.79 -4.00 -8.64
CA HIS A 305 -3.79 -4.41 -9.64
C HIS A 305 -2.43 -4.71 -9.01
N THR A 306 -1.56 -5.34 -9.79
CA THR A 306 -0.19 -5.70 -9.40
C THR A 306 0.81 -5.15 -10.40
N VAL A 307 1.96 -4.68 -9.92
CA VAL A 307 3.12 -4.33 -10.73
C VAL A 307 4.32 -5.13 -10.23
N CYS A 308 5.05 -5.75 -11.15
CA CYS A 308 6.14 -6.66 -10.88
C CYS A 308 7.36 -6.28 -11.73
N LEU A 309 8.53 -6.22 -11.10
CA LEU A 309 9.82 -6.04 -11.74
C LEU A 309 10.52 -7.40 -11.81
N ALA A 310 10.86 -7.85 -13.01
CA ALA A 310 11.62 -9.06 -13.22
C ALA A 310 13.14 -8.81 -13.12
N THR A 311 13.93 -9.87 -12.90
CA THR A 311 15.39 -9.79 -12.81
C THR A 311 16.07 -9.42 -14.12
N ASP A 312 15.40 -9.63 -15.26
CA ASP A 312 15.84 -9.19 -16.59
C ASP A 312 15.51 -7.71 -16.88
N ASN A 313 15.14 -6.96 -15.83
CA ASN A 313 14.82 -5.53 -15.88
C ASN A 313 13.54 -5.18 -16.67
N THR A 314 12.67 -6.16 -16.91
CA THR A 314 11.34 -5.93 -17.51
C THR A 314 10.25 -5.69 -16.45
N LEU A 315 9.25 -4.87 -16.77
CA LEU A 315 8.08 -4.64 -15.93
C LEU A 315 6.88 -5.44 -16.42
N TRP A 316 6.10 -5.95 -15.49
CA TRP A 316 4.89 -6.73 -15.74
C TRP A 316 3.76 -6.22 -14.86
N ALA A 317 2.54 -6.20 -15.38
CA ALA A 317 1.35 -5.86 -14.62
C ALA A 317 0.14 -6.70 -15.00
N TRP A 318 -0.80 -6.79 -14.06
CA TRP A 318 -2.09 -7.45 -14.23
C TRP A 318 -3.11 -6.88 -13.22
N GLY A 319 -4.38 -7.19 -13.42
CA GLY A 319 -5.50 -6.69 -12.63
C GLY A 319 -6.34 -5.64 -13.36
N TRP A 320 -7.07 -4.86 -12.58
CA TRP A 320 -7.92 -3.77 -13.06
C TRP A 320 -7.10 -2.77 -13.87
N ASN A 321 -7.66 -2.21 -14.94
CA ASN A 321 -6.94 -1.33 -15.88
C ASN A 321 -7.81 -0.18 -16.44
N GLU A 322 -8.99 0.11 -15.87
CA GLU A 322 -9.85 1.19 -16.38
C GLU A 322 -9.15 2.56 -16.37
N HIS A 323 -8.21 2.77 -15.45
CA HIS A 323 -7.39 3.99 -15.40
C HIS A 323 -5.98 3.80 -15.98
N ALA A 324 -5.80 2.82 -16.87
CA ALA A 324 -4.51 2.42 -17.43
C ALA A 324 -3.44 2.12 -16.36
N ASN A 325 -3.85 1.70 -15.17
CA ASN A 325 -2.96 1.48 -14.03
C ASN A 325 -2.07 0.23 -14.19
N THR A 326 -2.32 -0.63 -15.18
CA THR A 326 -1.34 -1.65 -15.58
C THR A 326 -0.26 -1.10 -16.54
N GLY A 327 -0.42 0.13 -17.04
CA GLY A 327 0.50 0.73 -18.01
C GLY A 327 0.41 0.09 -19.39
N THR A 328 -0.66 -0.66 -19.66
CA THR A 328 -0.94 -1.31 -20.93
C THR A 328 -2.20 -0.68 -21.56
N SER A 329 -2.24 -0.65 -22.90
CA SER A 329 -3.40 -0.17 -23.65
C SER A 329 -4.44 -1.27 -23.91
N LEU A 330 -4.51 -2.30 -23.05
CA LEU A 330 -5.22 -3.55 -23.33
C LEU A 330 -6.49 -3.69 -22.48
N GLY A 331 -7.61 -3.12 -22.93
CA GLY A 331 -8.90 -3.29 -22.24
C GLY A 331 -8.89 -2.93 -20.75
N ASP A 332 -10.00 -3.24 -20.10
CA ASP A 332 -10.24 -2.78 -18.72
C ASP A 332 -9.74 -3.76 -17.66
N PHE A 333 -9.50 -5.02 -18.02
CA PHE A 333 -9.06 -6.07 -17.09
C PHE A 333 -7.95 -6.92 -17.71
N ILE A 334 -6.83 -7.04 -17.01
CA ILE A 334 -5.66 -7.80 -17.43
C ILE A 334 -5.56 -9.06 -16.56
N PHE A 335 -5.96 -10.20 -17.09
CA PHE A 335 -6.00 -11.46 -16.33
C PHE A 335 -4.66 -12.18 -16.24
N HIS A 336 -3.63 -11.77 -16.99
CA HIS A 336 -2.33 -12.45 -16.98
C HIS A 336 -1.21 -11.43 -16.90
N PRO A 337 -0.07 -11.75 -16.25
CA PRO A 337 1.07 -10.85 -16.23
C PRO A 337 1.45 -10.42 -17.64
N THR A 338 1.34 -9.12 -17.89
CA THR A 338 1.54 -8.51 -19.21
C THR A 338 2.65 -7.48 -19.14
N CYS A 339 3.55 -7.49 -20.12
CA CYS A 339 4.71 -6.61 -20.15
C CYS A 339 4.30 -5.14 -20.30
N ILE A 340 4.84 -4.27 -19.45
CA ILE A 340 4.64 -2.82 -19.52
C ILE A 340 5.68 -2.25 -20.49
N PRO A 341 5.27 -1.52 -21.54
CA PRO A 341 6.19 -0.92 -22.50
C PRO A 341 6.87 0.33 -21.91
N LEU A 342 7.89 0.13 -21.07
CA LEU A 342 8.78 1.20 -20.58
C LEU A 342 10.06 1.26 -21.42
N LYS A 343 10.27 2.37 -22.11
CA LYS A 343 11.50 2.64 -22.86
C LYS A 343 12.43 3.48 -21.99
N LEU A 344 13.52 2.87 -21.53
CA LEU A 344 14.59 3.56 -20.83
C LEU A 344 15.70 3.99 -21.80
N GLU A 345 16.54 4.92 -21.36
CA GLU A 345 17.76 5.29 -22.07
C GLU A 345 18.76 4.11 -22.04
N ILE A 346 19.76 4.13 -22.94
CA ILE A 346 20.81 3.11 -22.97
C ILE A 346 21.53 3.11 -21.60
N ASP A 347 21.92 1.93 -21.11
CA ASP A 347 22.57 1.73 -19.81
C ASP A 347 21.75 2.16 -18.57
N SER A 348 20.42 2.28 -18.72
CA SER A 348 19.50 2.51 -17.60
C SER A 348 18.89 1.22 -17.05
N LYS A 349 18.72 1.16 -15.73
CA LYS A 349 18.02 0.07 -15.04
C LYS A 349 16.95 0.55 -14.07
N ILE A 350 15.95 -0.30 -13.83
CA ILE A 350 14.91 -0.06 -12.84
C ILE A 350 15.41 -0.51 -11.47
N THR A 351 15.34 0.40 -10.51
CA THR A 351 15.81 0.18 -9.14
C THR A 351 14.66 -0.02 -8.15
N GLN A 352 13.51 0.64 -8.36
CA GLN A 352 12.37 0.60 -7.44
C GLN A 352 11.04 0.70 -8.18
N ILE A 353 9.99 0.08 -7.61
CA ILE A 353 8.61 0.16 -8.08
C ILE A 353 7.67 0.47 -6.91
N TYR A 354 6.60 1.23 -7.16
CA TYR A 354 5.59 1.60 -6.18
C TYR A 354 4.21 1.63 -6.82
N ALA A 355 3.17 1.27 -6.06
CA ALA A 355 1.78 1.27 -6.50
C ALA A 355 0.85 1.79 -5.40
N GLY A 356 -0.27 2.38 -5.81
CA GLY A 356 -1.26 3.01 -4.95
C GLY A 356 -2.70 2.62 -5.25
N GLY A 357 -3.62 3.57 -5.06
CA GLY A 357 -5.03 3.46 -5.49
C GLY A 357 -5.15 2.83 -6.87
N ALA A 358 -4.86 3.65 -7.88
CA ALA A 358 -4.83 3.27 -9.29
C ALA A 358 -3.68 3.97 -10.02
N HIS A 359 -2.59 4.29 -9.32
CA HIS A 359 -1.45 5.01 -9.89
C HIS A 359 -0.13 4.40 -9.39
N ASN A 360 0.92 4.55 -10.18
CA ASN A 360 2.17 3.83 -10.01
C ASN A 360 3.38 4.73 -10.22
N PHE A 361 4.50 4.31 -9.64
CA PHE A 361 5.79 4.94 -9.85
C PHE A 361 6.89 3.92 -10.08
N VAL A 362 7.87 4.30 -10.90
CA VAL A 362 9.09 3.55 -11.18
C VAL A 362 10.27 4.48 -11.04
N VAL A 363 11.32 4.02 -10.37
CA VAL A 363 12.61 4.72 -10.31
C VAL A 363 13.59 4.00 -11.21
N SER A 364 14.20 4.73 -12.14
CA SER A 364 15.30 4.25 -12.95
C SER A 364 16.60 4.99 -12.62
N GLU A 365 17.71 4.31 -12.82
CA GLU A 365 19.07 4.80 -12.63
C GLU A 365 19.84 4.59 -13.94
N GLU A 366 20.45 5.66 -14.43
CA GLU A 366 21.45 5.63 -15.52
C GLU A 366 22.81 5.34 -14.89
N GLU A 367 23.49 4.30 -15.38
CA GLU A 367 24.83 3.89 -14.90
C GLU A 367 25.90 4.97 -15.12
#